data_AF-A0A2E6F685-F1
#
_entry.id   AF-A0A2E6F685-F1
#
_cell.length_a   1.000
_cell.length_b   1.000
_cell.length_c   1.000
_cell.angle_alpha   90.00
_cell.angle_beta   90.00
_cell.angle_gamma   90.00
#
_symmetry.space_group_name_H-M   'P 1'
#
loop_
_entity.id
_entity.type
_entity.pdbx_description
1 polymer ?
#
loop_
_entity_poly.entity_id
_entity_poly.type
_entity_poly.pdbx_seq_one_letter_code
_entity_poly.pdbx_strand_id
1 'polypeptide(L)'
;MASPVGNTYSLVLNPDSNPSTGGLAICGFSTAGMVGSIAAYHVIRSLDIDEIGTVMHQDFPALALVEDSVPKHPVRVYQGDNLGVFIAEVPFPTDQDISFANTVLEWFTKGGFSKLIIVDGLVRQSPDEVEGPGLFAVASIEETRNTLQKLGIESIKR
;
A
#
# COMPACT_ATOMS: atom_id res chain seq x y z
N MET A 1 -16.96 -11.87 -12.90
CA MET A 1 -15.68 -11.30 -12.41
C MET A 1 -14.58 -12.03 -13.14
N ALA A 2 -13.61 -11.33 -13.71
CA ALA A 2 -12.44 -11.99 -14.31
C ALA A 2 -11.59 -12.55 -13.16
N SER A 3 -11.25 -13.84 -13.21
CA SER A 3 -10.24 -14.40 -12.31
C SER A 3 -8.90 -13.67 -12.56
N PRO A 4 -8.13 -13.34 -11.52
CA PRO A 4 -6.82 -12.71 -11.70
C PRO A 4 -5.97 -13.56 -12.64
N VAL A 5 -5.32 -12.93 -13.61
CA VAL A 5 -4.32 -13.59 -14.45
C VAL A 5 -3.01 -13.56 -13.66
N GLY A 6 -2.60 -14.70 -13.11
CA GLY A 6 -1.33 -14.86 -12.37
C GLY A 6 -1.51 -15.50 -10.99
N ASN A 7 -0.40 -15.96 -10.42
CA ASN A 7 -0.37 -16.49 -9.05
C ASN A 7 -0.41 -15.34 -8.04
N THR A 8 -0.89 -15.63 -6.82
CA THR A 8 -0.80 -14.72 -5.68
C THR A 8 0.14 -15.30 -4.62
N TYR A 9 0.65 -14.43 -3.76
CA TYR A 9 1.44 -14.82 -2.61
C TYR A 9 0.54 -15.19 -1.43
N SER A 10 1.07 -16.00 -0.52
CA SER A 10 0.31 -16.44 0.64
C SER A 10 0.29 -15.33 1.69
N LEU A 11 -0.91 -14.80 1.98
CA LEU A 11 -1.10 -13.96 3.16
C LEU A 11 -1.23 -14.85 4.40
N VAL A 12 -0.28 -14.73 5.33
CA VAL A 12 -0.24 -15.47 6.59
C VAL A 12 -0.63 -14.53 7.71
N LEU A 13 -1.76 -14.81 8.35
CA LEU A 13 -2.25 -14.03 9.48
C LEU A 13 -1.58 -14.46 10.79
N ASN A 14 -1.42 -13.50 11.70
CA ASN A 14 -0.93 -13.75 13.05
C ASN A 14 -1.96 -14.62 13.81
N PRO A 15 -1.53 -15.58 14.64
CA PRO A 15 -2.43 -16.53 15.31
C PRO A 15 -3.57 -15.89 16.12
N ASP A 16 -3.29 -14.73 16.72
CA ASP A 16 -4.23 -14.00 17.59
C ASP A 16 -4.98 -12.88 16.85
N SER A 17 -4.81 -12.77 15.52
CA SER A 17 -5.48 -11.73 14.74
C SER A 17 -6.97 -12.01 14.57
N ASN A 18 -7.79 -10.98 14.80
CA ASN A 18 -9.23 -10.98 14.54
C ASN A 18 -9.57 -9.84 13.58
N PRO A 19 -9.34 -10.01 12.27
CA PRO A 19 -9.44 -8.91 11.32
C PRO A 19 -10.87 -8.38 11.22
N SER A 20 -11.09 -7.10 11.55
CA SER A 20 -12.32 -6.37 11.21
C SER A 20 -12.19 -5.83 9.79
N THR A 21 -12.73 -6.56 8.82
CA THR A 21 -12.58 -6.26 7.40
C THR A 21 -13.54 -5.14 6.95
N GLY A 22 -13.05 -4.16 6.19
CA GLY A 22 -13.89 -3.14 5.54
C GLY A 22 -13.28 -1.74 5.47
N GLY A 23 -13.99 -0.83 4.81
CA GLY A 23 -13.64 0.59 4.77
C GLY A 23 -12.58 0.95 3.73
N LEU A 24 -11.46 1.53 4.16
CA LEU A 24 -10.40 2.05 3.29
C LEU A 24 -9.16 1.15 3.33
N ALA A 25 -8.56 0.88 2.17
CA ALA A 25 -7.25 0.25 2.07
C ALA A 25 -6.20 1.29 1.63
N ILE A 26 -5.06 1.31 2.33
CA ILE A 26 -3.91 2.14 2.01
C ILE A 26 -2.72 1.22 1.70
N CYS A 27 -2.01 1.49 0.61
CA CYS A 27 -0.78 0.82 0.26
C CYS A 27 0.39 1.80 0.26
N GLY A 28 1.51 1.38 0.85
CA GLY A 28 2.79 2.10 0.80
C GLY A 28 3.92 1.16 0.41
N PHE A 29 4.58 1.42 -0.71
CA PHE A 29 5.66 0.59 -1.22
C PHE A 29 7.00 1.34 -1.21
N SER A 30 8.09 0.58 -1.15
CA SER A 30 9.45 1.13 -1.24
C SER A 30 9.83 1.39 -2.70
N THR A 31 9.55 2.61 -3.14
CA THR A 31 9.91 3.14 -4.45
C THR A 31 10.92 4.28 -4.29
N ALA A 32 10.92 5.27 -5.19
CA ALA A 32 11.80 6.42 -5.10
C ALA A 32 11.48 7.30 -3.88
N GLY A 33 12.49 7.53 -3.04
CA GLY A 33 12.40 8.40 -1.87
C GLY A 33 11.60 7.83 -0.70
N MET A 34 11.18 6.56 -0.76
CA MET A 34 10.43 5.86 0.31
C MET A 34 9.16 6.59 0.76
N VAL A 35 8.59 7.46 -0.07
CA VAL A 35 7.43 8.30 0.29
C VAL A 35 6.23 7.44 0.66
N GLY A 36 5.96 6.40 -0.13
CA GLY A 36 4.84 5.48 0.11
C GLY A 36 4.94 4.75 1.45
N SER A 37 6.08 4.10 1.72
CA SER A 37 6.29 3.39 2.98
C SER A 37 6.29 4.33 4.19
N ILE A 38 6.91 5.52 4.11
CA ILE A 38 6.91 6.52 5.19
C ILE A 38 5.48 7.00 5.48
N ALA A 39 4.69 7.33 4.45
CA ALA A 39 3.32 7.77 4.62
C ALA A 39 2.43 6.69 5.25
N ALA A 40 2.56 5.43 4.79
CA ALA A 40 1.85 4.30 5.36
C ALA A 40 2.25 4.06 6.83
N TYR A 41 3.55 4.12 7.15
CA TYR A 41 4.03 3.98 8.52
C TYR A 41 3.51 5.09 9.44
N HIS A 42 3.44 6.31 8.94
CA HIS A 42 2.88 7.43 9.69
C HIS A 42 1.41 7.18 10.02
N VAL A 43 0.62 6.65 9.09
CA VAL A 43 -0.78 6.26 9.34
C VAL A 43 -0.86 5.15 10.40
N ILE A 44 -0.07 4.08 10.25
CA ILE A 44 -0.03 2.95 11.19
C ILE A 44 0.26 3.44 12.62
N ARG A 45 1.33 4.24 12.79
CA ARG A 45 1.75 4.72 14.11
C ARG A 45 0.81 5.78 14.69
N SER A 46 0.24 6.65 13.86
CA SER A 46 -0.63 7.73 14.33
C SER A 46 -2.01 7.24 14.77
N LEU A 47 -2.46 6.11 14.21
CA LEU A 47 -3.75 5.51 14.50
C LEU A 47 -3.63 4.22 15.34
N ASP A 48 -2.42 3.87 15.77
CA ASP A 48 -2.12 2.68 16.58
C ASP A 48 -2.71 1.39 15.97
N ILE A 49 -2.44 1.18 14.68
CA ILE A 49 -3.00 0.07 13.91
C ILE A 49 -2.19 -1.20 14.14
N ASP A 50 -2.86 -2.29 14.50
CA ASP A 50 -2.21 -3.58 14.76
C ASP A 50 -1.76 -4.28 13.48
N GLU A 51 -0.59 -4.91 13.55
CA GLU A 51 -0.09 -5.83 12.54
C GLU A 51 -0.88 -7.15 12.60
N ILE A 52 -1.60 -7.48 11.52
CA ILE A 52 -2.42 -8.70 11.46
C ILE A 52 -1.76 -9.84 10.70
N GLY A 53 -0.68 -9.59 9.96
CA GLY A 53 0.01 -10.64 9.23
C GLY A 53 1.03 -10.16 8.22
N THR A 54 1.50 -11.12 7.43
CA THR A 54 2.60 -10.96 6.50
C THR A 54 2.35 -11.72 5.20
N VAL A 55 2.89 -11.20 4.09
CA VAL A 55 2.86 -11.90 2.80
C VAL A 55 4.13 -12.72 2.64
N MET A 56 3.96 -14.01 2.36
CA MET A 56 5.04 -14.98 2.25
C MET A 56 5.15 -15.50 0.81
N HIS A 57 6.38 -15.58 0.31
CA HIS A 57 6.73 -16.26 -0.92
C HIS A 57 8.12 -16.88 -0.82
N GLN A 58 8.36 -17.99 -1.52
CA GLN A 58 9.65 -18.70 -1.47
C GLN A 58 10.80 -17.88 -2.06
N ASP A 59 10.50 -17.02 -3.04
CA ASP A 59 11.50 -16.19 -3.72
C ASP A 59 11.70 -14.81 -3.09
N PHE A 60 11.07 -14.53 -1.94
CA PHE A 60 11.35 -13.29 -1.22
C PHE A 60 12.76 -13.34 -0.61
N PRO A 61 13.48 -12.20 -0.59
CA PRO A 61 14.80 -12.16 0.01
C PRO A 61 14.72 -12.52 1.50
N ALA A 62 15.70 -13.26 2.00
CA ALA A 62 15.86 -13.58 3.42
C ALA A 62 16.31 -12.33 4.20
N LEU A 63 15.43 -11.34 4.28
CA LEU A 63 15.64 -10.05 4.93
C LEU A 63 14.62 -9.88 6.07
N ALA A 64 15.08 -9.31 7.18
CA ALA A 64 14.21 -8.78 8.22
C ALA A 64 14.57 -7.30 8.46
N LEU A 65 13.56 -6.48 8.67
CA LEU A 65 13.73 -5.11 9.13
C LEU A 65 13.75 -5.12 10.66
N VAL A 66 14.52 -4.22 11.27
CA VAL A 66 14.57 -4.11 12.73
C VAL A 66 13.85 -2.85 13.15
N GLU A 67 12.76 -3.01 13.88
CA GLU A 67 11.99 -1.91 14.46
C GLU A 67 11.87 -2.15 15.97
N ASP A 68 12.24 -1.17 16.78
CA ASP A 68 12.21 -1.26 18.25
C ASP A 68 12.87 -2.53 18.81
N SER A 69 14.00 -2.92 18.20
CA SER A 69 14.75 -4.15 18.51
C SER A 69 14.01 -5.46 18.21
N VAL A 70 12.91 -5.41 17.44
CA VAL A 70 12.13 -6.56 16.99
C VAL A 70 12.32 -6.77 15.49
N PRO A 71 12.68 -7.99 15.03
CA PRO A 71 12.73 -8.30 13.61
C PRO A 71 11.32 -8.37 13.03
N LYS A 72 11.12 -7.72 11.89
CA LYS A 72 9.85 -7.61 11.15
C LYS A 72 10.05 -8.11 9.72
N HIS A 73 9.08 -8.88 9.22
CA HIS A 73 9.07 -9.34 7.84
C HIS A 73 8.86 -8.13 6.90
N PRO A 74 9.55 -7.99 5.76
CA PRO A 74 9.50 -6.76 4.93
C PRO A 74 8.16 -6.46 4.24
N VAL A 75 7.26 -7.45 4.18
CA VAL A 75 5.92 -7.31 3.59
C VAL A 75 4.88 -7.64 4.66
N ARG A 76 4.07 -6.66 5.03
CA ARG A 76 3.16 -6.73 6.21
C ARG A 76 1.82 -6.10 5.89
N VAL A 77 0.80 -6.59 6.59
CA VAL A 77 -0.54 -6.02 6.57
C VAL A 77 -0.98 -5.67 7.98
N TYR A 78 -1.63 -4.52 8.09
CA TYR A 78 -2.15 -3.95 9.31
C TYR A 78 -3.65 -3.73 9.14
N GLN A 79 -4.40 -3.84 10.23
CA GLN A 79 -5.84 -3.67 10.22
C GLN A 79 -6.30 -2.93 11.47
N GLY A 80 -7.11 -1.90 11.26
CA GLY A 80 -7.85 -1.19 12.29
C GLY A 80 -9.30 -1.03 11.87
N ASP A 81 -10.03 -0.20 12.60
CA ASP A 81 -11.45 0.04 12.36
C ASP A 81 -11.70 0.72 11.01
N ASN A 82 -12.30 0.00 10.07
CA ASN A 82 -12.57 0.46 8.70
C ASN A 82 -11.32 0.92 7.93
N LEU A 83 -10.14 0.42 8.30
CA LEU A 83 -8.87 0.80 7.68
C LEU A 83 -7.90 -0.39 7.63
N GLY A 84 -7.43 -0.72 6.44
CA GLY A 84 -6.32 -1.66 6.23
C GLY A 84 -5.11 -0.94 5.66
N VAL A 85 -3.92 -1.33 6.10
CA VAL A 85 -2.66 -0.82 5.53
C VAL A 85 -1.79 -1.96 5.07
N PHE A 86 -1.38 -1.95 3.80
CA PHE A 86 -0.45 -2.90 3.22
C PHE A 86 0.88 -2.21 2.96
N ILE A 87 1.96 -2.74 3.50
CA ILE A 87 3.31 -2.22 3.25
C ILE A 87 4.22 -3.27 2.63
N ALA A 88 5.07 -2.82 1.72
CA ALA A 88 6.20 -3.61 1.23
C ALA A 88 7.45 -2.74 1.14
N GLU A 89 8.44 -3.08 1.95
CA GLU A 89 9.65 -2.29 2.16
C GLU A 89 10.88 -2.88 1.49
N VAL A 90 10.66 -3.74 0.49
CA VAL A 90 11.69 -4.36 -0.33
C VAL A 90 11.36 -4.15 -1.80
N PRO A 91 12.38 -3.92 -2.66
CA PRO A 91 12.17 -3.96 -4.09
C PRO A 91 11.88 -5.40 -4.53
N PHE A 92 10.85 -5.57 -5.36
CA PHE A 92 10.58 -6.85 -6.01
C PHE A 92 11.25 -6.89 -7.40
N PRO A 93 11.74 -8.05 -7.84
CA PRO A 93 12.06 -8.30 -9.23
C PRO A 93 10.86 -8.02 -10.16
N THR A 94 11.10 -7.50 -11.36
CA THR A 94 10.00 -7.07 -12.27
C THR A 94 9.12 -8.23 -12.75
N ASP A 95 9.62 -9.46 -12.77
CA ASP A 95 8.85 -10.67 -13.05
C ASP A 95 7.83 -11.01 -11.95
N GLN A 96 7.98 -10.42 -10.76
CA GLN A 96 7.07 -10.56 -9.62
C GLN A 96 5.98 -9.49 -9.56
N ASP A 97 6.04 -8.44 -10.40
CA ASP A 97 5.12 -7.29 -10.33
C ASP A 97 3.65 -7.70 -10.45
N ILE A 98 3.31 -8.59 -11.40
CA ILE A 98 1.93 -9.04 -11.61
C ILE A 98 1.42 -9.86 -10.43
N SER A 99 2.25 -10.76 -9.90
CA SER A 99 1.88 -11.59 -8.73
C SER A 99 1.70 -10.74 -7.48
N PHE A 100 2.56 -9.74 -7.28
CA PHE A 100 2.44 -8.79 -6.19
C PHE A 100 1.18 -7.93 -6.31
N ALA A 101 0.91 -7.38 -7.50
CA ALA A 101 -0.31 -6.61 -7.77
C ALA A 101 -1.57 -7.46 -7.52
N ASN A 102 -1.59 -8.72 -7.98
CA ASN A 102 -2.69 -9.64 -7.71
C ASN A 102 -2.86 -9.92 -6.22
N THR A 103 -1.76 -10.03 -5.47
CA THR A 103 -1.79 -10.23 -4.00
C THR A 103 -2.43 -9.04 -3.29
N VAL A 104 -2.06 -7.81 -3.69
CA VAL A 104 -2.66 -6.58 -3.15
C VAL A 104 -4.15 -6.51 -3.48
N LEU A 105 -4.54 -6.84 -4.72
CA LEU A 105 -5.94 -6.85 -5.14
C LEU A 105 -6.76 -7.95 -4.45
N GLU A 106 -6.17 -9.12 -4.20
CA GLU A 106 -6.80 -10.21 -3.46
C GLU A 106 -7.00 -9.82 -1.99
N TRP A 107 -5.98 -9.24 -1.35
CA TRP A 107 -6.12 -8.68 0.00
C TRP A 107 -7.21 -7.60 0.04
N PHE A 108 -7.23 -6.69 -0.94
CA PHE A 108 -8.23 -5.64 -1.04
C PHE A 108 -9.66 -6.21 -1.16
N THR A 109 -9.86 -7.18 -2.05
CA THR A 109 -11.18 -7.76 -2.31
C THR A 109 -11.66 -8.67 -1.19
N LYS A 110 -10.80 -9.57 -0.69
CA LYS A 110 -11.15 -10.47 0.43
C LYS A 110 -11.30 -9.73 1.75
N GLY A 111 -10.57 -8.64 1.94
CA GLY A 111 -10.71 -7.73 3.08
C GLY A 111 -11.93 -6.81 3.01
N GLY A 112 -12.79 -6.93 1.99
CA GLY A 112 -14.06 -6.19 1.91
C GLY A 112 -13.91 -4.66 1.85
N PHE A 113 -12.74 -4.16 1.44
CA PHE A 113 -12.49 -2.73 1.37
C PHE A 113 -13.26 -2.08 0.21
N SER A 114 -13.63 -0.83 0.38
CA SER A 114 -14.44 -0.06 -0.57
C SER A 114 -13.61 0.85 -1.48
N LYS A 115 -12.43 1.29 -1.01
CA LYS A 115 -11.51 2.17 -1.74
C LYS A 115 -10.07 1.73 -1.48
N LEU A 116 -9.25 1.79 -2.52
CA LEU A 116 -7.82 1.50 -2.46
C LEU A 116 -7.06 2.79 -2.80
N ILE A 117 -6.19 3.23 -1.89
CA ILE A 117 -5.29 4.36 -2.06
C ILE A 117 -3.86 3.82 -2.06
N ILE A 118 -3.11 4.09 -3.12
CA ILE A 118 -1.68 3.79 -3.18
C ILE A 118 -0.96 5.13 -3.07
N VAL A 119 -0.11 5.27 -2.04
CA VAL A 119 0.70 6.47 -1.82
C VAL A 119 2.10 6.21 -2.36
N ASP A 120 2.62 7.13 -3.16
CA ASP A 120 3.93 6.98 -3.81
C ASP A 120 4.61 8.34 -4.02
N GLY A 121 5.92 8.32 -4.24
CA GLY A 121 6.76 9.47 -4.54
C GLY A 121 6.99 9.64 -6.05
N LEU A 122 6.94 10.88 -6.52
CA LEU A 122 7.30 11.22 -7.90
C LEU A 122 8.71 11.82 -7.94
N VAL A 123 9.61 11.20 -8.68
CA VAL A 123 10.93 11.79 -8.97
C VAL A 123 10.76 12.86 -10.03
N ARG A 124 10.97 14.12 -9.65
CA ARG A 124 10.98 15.23 -10.61
C ARG A 124 12.37 15.45 -11.18
N GLN A 125 12.44 15.89 -12.43
CA GLN A 125 13.70 16.20 -13.11
C GLN A 125 14.24 17.61 -12.75
N SER A 126 13.38 18.54 -12.30
CA SER A 126 13.77 19.90 -11.92
C SER A 126 13.06 20.39 -10.63
N PRO A 127 13.77 20.98 -9.66
CA PRO A 127 13.20 21.51 -8.42
C PRO A 127 12.27 22.72 -8.60
N ASP A 128 12.44 23.49 -9.68
CA ASP A 128 11.80 24.79 -9.89
C ASP A 128 10.39 24.70 -10.52
N GLU A 129 9.88 23.50 -10.81
CA GLU A 129 8.63 23.28 -11.56
C GLU A 129 7.37 23.13 -10.68
N VAL A 130 7.38 23.59 -9.43
CA VAL A 130 6.23 23.38 -8.52
C VAL A 130 5.69 24.69 -7.99
N GLU A 131 4.63 25.17 -8.63
CA GLU A 131 3.68 26.05 -7.96
C GLU A 131 2.66 25.17 -7.20
N GLY A 132 2.46 25.43 -5.90
CA GLY A 132 1.45 24.73 -5.08
C GLY A 132 1.99 23.63 -4.14
N PRO A 133 1.12 22.78 -3.56
CA PRO A 133 1.47 21.87 -2.46
C PRO A 133 2.30 20.65 -2.89
N GLY A 134 2.58 20.47 -4.18
CA GLY A 134 3.39 19.37 -4.70
C GLY A 134 2.74 17.99 -4.60
N LEU A 135 1.42 17.92 -4.38
CA LEU A 135 0.63 16.69 -4.30
C LEU A 135 -0.18 16.50 -5.59
N PHE A 136 -0.08 15.30 -6.17
CA PHE A 136 -0.87 14.91 -7.33
C PHE A 136 -1.61 13.61 -7.09
N ALA A 137 -2.65 13.39 -7.87
CA ALA A 137 -3.39 12.14 -7.85
C ALA A 137 -3.87 11.71 -9.25
N VAL A 138 -4.08 10.41 -9.38
CA VAL A 138 -4.84 9.78 -10.47
C VAL A 138 -5.89 8.87 -9.84
N ALA A 139 -7.06 8.79 -10.46
CA ALA A 139 -8.12 7.92 -9.94
C ALA A 139 -8.94 7.29 -11.07
N SER A 140 -9.25 6.01 -10.91
CA SER A 140 -10.07 5.22 -11.83
C SER A 140 -11.56 5.55 -11.75
N ILE A 141 -12.04 5.93 -10.56
CA ILE A 141 -13.45 6.23 -10.28
C ILE A 141 -13.73 7.73 -10.43
N GLU A 142 -14.79 8.08 -11.16
CA GLU A 142 -15.17 9.48 -11.42
C GLU A 142 -15.49 10.25 -10.14
N GLU A 143 -16.26 9.65 -9.22
CA GLU A 143 -16.54 10.23 -7.90
C GLU A 143 -15.25 10.57 -7.14
N THR A 144 -14.23 9.71 -7.25
CA THR A 144 -12.93 9.95 -6.59
C THR A 144 -12.19 11.10 -7.26
N ARG A 145 -12.18 11.18 -8.61
CA ARG A 145 -11.61 12.34 -9.33
C ARG A 145 -12.27 13.65 -8.92
N ASN A 146 -13.59 13.68 -8.83
CA ASN A 146 -14.35 14.87 -8.40
C ASN A 146 -14.03 15.26 -6.96
N THR A 147 -13.85 14.27 -6.07
CA THR A 147 -13.46 14.51 -4.67
C THR A 147 -12.05 15.10 -4.58
N LEU A 148 -11.08 14.55 -5.31
CA LEU A 148 -9.71 15.06 -5.37
C LEU A 148 -9.67 16.51 -5.87
N GLN A 149 -10.46 16.84 -6.91
CA GLN A 149 -10.56 18.21 -7.42
C GLN A 149 -11.12 19.18 -6.38
N LYS A 150 -12.14 18.78 -5.61
CA LYS A 150 -12.71 19.60 -4.51
C LYS A 150 -11.72 19.83 -3.38
N LEU A 151 -10.81 18.89 -3.14
CA LEU A 151 -9.73 19.00 -2.17
C LEU A 151 -8.54 19.83 -2.68
N GLY A 152 -8.59 20.32 -3.93
CA GLY A 152 -7.49 21.07 -4.54
C GLY A 152 -6.28 20.21 -4.92
N ILE A 153 -6.45 18.88 -5.00
CA ILE A 153 -5.37 17.98 -5.40
C ILE A 153 -5.28 17.96 -6.92
N GLU A 154 -4.08 18.25 -7.43
CA GLU A 154 -3.86 18.32 -8.87
C GLU A 154 -3.93 16.93 -9.50
N SER A 155 -4.67 16.81 -10.60
CA SER A 155 -4.74 15.55 -11.35
C SER A 155 -3.61 15.49 -12.36
N ILE A 156 -2.87 14.38 -12.39
CA ILE A 156 -1.86 14.15 -13.43
C ILE A 156 -2.58 14.00 -14.78
N LYS A 157 -2.29 14.90 -15.72
CA LYS A 157 -2.76 14.84 -17.11
C LYS A 157 -1.55 14.62 -18.01
N ARG A 158 -1.64 13.68 -18.94
CA ARG A 158 -0.61 13.40 -19.94
C ARG A 158 -1.05 13.91 -21.30
#